data_AF-A0A660UQC0-F1
#
_entry.id   AF-A0A660UQC0-F1
#
_cell.length_a   1.000
_cell.length_b   1.000
_cell.length_c   1.000
_cell.angle_alpha   90.00
_cell.angle_beta   90.00
_cell.angle_gamma   90.00
#
_symmetry.space_group_name_H-M   'P 1'
#
loop_
_entity.id
_entity.type
_entity.pdbx_description
1 polymer ?
#
loop_
_entity_poly.entity_id
_entity_poly.type
_entity_poly.pdbx_seq_one_letter_code
_entity_poly.pdbx_strand_id
1 'polypeptide(L)'
;KELIKNNVLVVSTGCSAIAAAKAGLMRPDSAAKYCGKGLAEICETVGIPPVLHVGSCVDNSRILTILANVVAEGGLGEDISDLPVAGAAPEWMSEKAVSIGMYFVASGVYTVIGEPLPIQGAPNLTQYLTSDIEKDVGGKWAFERDPVKAAGMMIEHIESKRDALGINKEAERKLYDMEDRRALTF
;
A
#
# COMPACT_ATOMS: atom_id res chain seq x y z
N LYS A 1 -4.45 8.71 -7.18
CA LYS A 1 -5.65 8.57 -8.04
C LYS A 1 -5.63 7.25 -8.79
N GLU A 2 -4.55 6.92 -9.49
CA GLU A 2 -4.47 5.64 -10.22
C GLU A 2 -4.68 4.42 -9.32
N LEU A 3 -4.07 4.41 -8.12
CA LEU A 3 -4.29 3.34 -7.12
C LEU A 3 -5.77 3.12 -6.75
N ILE A 4 -6.47 4.17 -6.29
CA ILE A 4 -7.88 4.07 -5.87
C ILE A 4 -8.81 3.71 -7.05
N LYS A 5 -8.50 4.15 -8.27
CA LYS A 5 -9.20 3.76 -9.49
C LYS A 5 -9.10 2.25 -9.76
N ASN A 6 -7.98 1.64 -9.36
CA ASN A 6 -7.71 0.20 -9.45
C ASN A 6 -8.02 -0.55 -8.14
N ASN A 7 -8.98 -0.04 -7.34
CA ASN A 7 -9.45 -0.67 -6.10
C ASN A 7 -8.40 -0.85 -4.98
N VAL A 8 -7.28 -0.14 -5.03
CA VAL A 8 -6.29 -0.17 -3.95
C VAL A 8 -6.71 0.77 -2.82
N LEU A 9 -6.86 0.24 -1.61
CA LEU A 9 -7.07 1.06 -0.41
C LEU A 9 -5.79 1.86 -0.11
N VAL A 10 -5.93 3.18 0.00
CA VAL A 10 -4.78 4.07 0.24
C VAL A 10 -4.85 4.68 1.64
N VAL A 11 -3.80 4.46 2.43
CA VAL A 11 -3.52 5.20 3.66
C VAL A 11 -2.42 6.22 3.41
N SER A 12 -2.47 7.38 4.05
CA SER A 12 -1.51 8.47 3.78
C SER A 12 -1.16 9.27 5.03
N THR A 13 0.10 9.69 5.11
CA THR A 13 0.68 10.50 6.19
C THR A 13 1.31 11.79 5.67
N GLY A 14 1.57 12.72 6.60
CA GLY A 14 2.41 13.89 6.35
C GLY A 14 1.96 14.76 5.17
N CYS A 15 2.91 15.25 4.37
CA CYS A 15 2.61 16.13 3.24
C CYS A 15 1.75 15.45 2.16
N SER A 16 1.90 14.13 1.98
CA SER A 16 1.09 13.35 1.02
C SER A 16 -0.39 13.38 1.42
N ALA A 17 -0.68 13.24 2.72
CA ALA A 17 -2.03 13.34 3.24
C ALA A 17 -2.64 14.73 2.99
N ILE A 18 -1.85 15.79 3.21
CA ILE A 18 -2.28 17.17 2.94
C ILE A 18 -2.55 17.37 1.44
N ALA A 19 -1.70 16.81 0.56
CA ALA A 19 -1.91 16.88 -0.88
C ALA A 19 -3.20 16.16 -1.31
N ALA A 20 -3.45 14.97 -0.78
CA ALA A 20 -4.69 14.22 -1.02
C ALA A 20 -5.93 14.96 -0.49
N ALA A 21 -5.86 15.57 0.69
CA ALA A 21 -6.93 16.39 1.25
C ALA A 21 -7.26 17.60 0.35
N LYS A 22 -6.24 18.37 -0.04
CA LYS A 22 -6.39 19.52 -0.96
C LYS A 22 -6.95 19.11 -2.32
N ALA A 23 -6.63 17.90 -2.78
CA ALA A 23 -7.16 17.35 -4.02
C ALA A 23 -8.60 16.78 -3.88
N GLY A 24 -9.20 16.86 -2.69
CA GLY A 24 -10.57 16.40 -2.42
C GLY A 24 -10.71 14.89 -2.26
N LEU A 25 -9.61 14.15 -2.10
CA LEU A 25 -9.62 12.67 -2.01
C LEU A 25 -9.94 12.14 -0.61
N MET A 26 -10.02 13.02 0.38
CA MET A 26 -10.36 12.67 1.77
C MET A 26 -11.82 13.01 2.13
N ARG A 27 -12.67 13.16 1.11
CA ARG A 27 -14.11 13.36 1.30
C ARG A 27 -14.85 12.04 1.04
N PRO A 28 -15.82 11.63 1.87
CA PRO A 28 -16.58 10.39 1.65
C PRO A 28 -17.24 10.33 0.27
N ASP A 29 -17.79 11.45 -0.22
CA ASP A 29 -18.44 11.57 -1.53
C ASP A 29 -17.49 11.45 -2.73
N SER A 30 -16.17 11.51 -2.50
CA SER A 30 -15.18 11.42 -3.58
C SER A 30 -14.95 9.99 -4.10
N ALA A 31 -15.36 8.97 -3.33
CA ALA A 31 -15.20 7.57 -3.73
C ALA A 31 -15.95 7.25 -5.03
N ALA A 32 -17.21 7.68 -5.16
CA ALA A 32 -18.03 7.46 -6.35
C ALA A 32 -17.43 8.08 -7.63
N LYS A 33 -16.57 9.09 -7.49
CA LYS A 33 -15.94 9.80 -8.61
C LYS A 33 -14.60 9.20 -9.02
N TYR A 34 -13.81 8.73 -8.06
CA TYR A 34 -12.40 8.40 -8.29
C TYR A 34 -12.05 6.93 -8.11
N CYS A 35 -12.87 6.16 -7.39
CA CYS A 35 -12.56 4.76 -7.11
C CYS A 35 -13.04 3.81 -8.20
N GLY A 36 -12.35 2.67 -8.29
CA GLY A 36 -12.93 1.49 -8.91
C GLY A 36 -14.14 1.00 -8.11
N LYS A 37 -14.99 0.18 -8.75
CA LYS A 37 -16.26 -0.27 -8.17
C LYS A 37 -16.11 -0.96 -6.82
N GLY A 38 -15.08 -1.79 -6.65
CA GLY A 38 -14.86 -2.56 -5.42
C GLY A 38 -14.50 -1.66 -4.24
N LEU A 39 -13.57 -0.70 -4.43
CA LEU A 39 -13.23 0.24 -3.37
C LEU A 39 -14.36 1.24 -3.11
N ALA A 40 -15.11 1.66 -4.14
CA ALA A 40 -16.27 2.53 -3.98
C ALA A 40 -17.34 1.89 -3.07
N GLU A 41 -17.65 0.61 -3.30
CA GLU A 41 -18.60 -0.17 -2.49
C GLU A 41 -18.17 -0.25 -1.02
N ILE A 42 -16.88 -0.50 -0.76
CA ILE A 42 -16.32 -0.51 0.61
C ILE A 42 -16.42 0.89 1.25
N CYS A 43 -16.05 1.95 0.52
CA CYS A 43 -16.09 3.32 1.03
C CYS A 43 -17.52 3.73 1.41
N GLU A 44 -18.51 3.39 0.57
CA GLU A 44 -19.93 3.66 0.83
C GLU A 44 -20.44 2.87 2.03
N THR A 45 -20.17 1.57 2.08
CA THR A 45 -20.67 0.67 3.13
C THR A 45 -20.10 1.03 4.50
N VAL A 46 -18.82 1.37 4.60
CA VAL A 46 -18.15 1.72 5.87
C VAL A 46 -18.32 3.20 6.21
N GLY A 47 -18.62 4.05 5.23
CA GLY A 47 -18.73 5.50 5.41
C GLY A 47 -17.37 6.21 5.49
N ILE A 48 -16.37 5.73 4.74
CA ILE A 48 -14.99 6.25 4.76
C ILE A 48 -14.61 6.92 3.43
N PRO A 49 -13.67 7.88 3.43
CA PRO A 49 -13.11 8.42 2.19
C PRO A 49 -12.16 7.42 1.52
N PRO A 50 -11.88 7.59 0.21
CA PRO A 50 -11.03 6.67 -0.53
C PRO A 50 -9.53 6.78 -0.21
N VAL A 51 -9.10 7.86 0.44
CA VAL A 51 -7.76 8.00 1.03
C VAL A 51 -7.92 8.26 2.52
N LEU A 52 -7.32 7.40 3.34
CA LEU A 52 -7.39 7.50 4.80
C LEU A 52 -6.18 8.26 5.35
N HIS A 53 -6.42 9.34 6.07
CA HIS A 53 -5.36 10.07 6.75
C HIS A 53 -4.99 9.37 8.05
N VAL A 54 -3.75 8.88 8.16
CA VAL A 54 -3.27 8.16 9.35
C VAL A 54 -2.25 8.97 10.16
N GLY A 55 -2.21 10.29 9.97
CA GLY A 55 -1.44 11.22 10.81
C GLY A 55 -0.18 11.82 10.16
N SER A 56 0.70 12.34 11.00
CA SER A 56 1.95 13.00 10.64
C SER A 56 3.02 12.02 10.12
N CYS A 57 4.20 12.51 9.72
CA CYS A 57 5.27 11.63 9.23
C CYS A 57 5.73 10.58 10.26
N VAL A 58 5.66 10.87 11.56
CA VAL A 58 6.02 9.87 12.60
C VAL A 58 4.92 8.81 12.77
N ASP A 59 3.70 9.10 12.35
CA ASP A 59 2.59 8.17 12.37
C ASP A 59 2.66 7.13 11.23
N ASN A 60 3.70 7.16 10.38
CA ASN A 60 4.02 5.99 9.53
C ASN A 60 4.27 4.73 10.38
N SER A 61 4.68 4.88 11.64
CA SER A 61 4.71 3.78 12.62
C SER A 61 3.36 3.08 12.78
N ARG A 62 2.24 3.81 12.70
CA ARG A 62 0.88 3.23 12.77
C ARG A 62 0.60 2.31 11.60
N ILE A 63 1.11 2.63 10.41
CA ILE A 63 0.95 1.76 9.23
C ILE A 63 1.62 0.42 9.50
N LEU A 64 2.83 0.41 10.04
CA LEU A 64 3.51 -0.84 10.35
C LEU A 64 2.90 -1.58 11.54
N THR A 65 2.35 -0.87 12.53
CA THR A 65 1.50 -1.50 13.55
C THR A 65 0.28 -2.16 12.92
N ILE A 66 -0.39 -1.52 11.96
CA ILE A 66 -1.53 -2.12 11.25
C ILE A 66 -1.09 -3.38 10.49
N LEU A 67 0.01 -3.31 9.73
CA LEU A 67 0.51 -4.47 8.99
C LEU A 67 0.91 -5.63 9.91
N ALA A 68 1.59 -5.34 11.02
CA ALA A 68 1.93 -6.34 12.02
C ALA A 68 0.69 -6.98 12.66
N ASN A 69 -0.38 -6.21 12.91
CA ASN A 69 -1.65 -6.77 13.41
C ASN A 69 -2.36 -7.61 12.34
N VAL A 70 -2.30 -7.25 11.05
CA VAL A 70 -2.86 -8.06 9.96
C VAL A 70 -2.15 -9.42 9.88
N VAL A 71 -0.82 -9.45 10.02
CA VAL A 71 -0.06 -10.71 10.11
C VAL A 71 -0.44 -11.49 11.38
N ALA A 72 -0.47 -10.81 12.53
CA ALA A 72 -0.73 -11.47 13.82
C ALA A 72 -2.14 -12.06 13.95
N GLU A 73 -3.15 -11.44 13.33
CA GLU A 73 -4.51 -12.00 13.24
C GLU A 73 -4.53 -13.30 12.43
N GLY A 74 -3.59 -13.46 11.49
CA GLY A 74 -3.44 -14.65 10.66
C GLY A 74 -4.44 -14.74 9.51
N GLY A 75 -4.31 -15.81 8.70
CA GLY A 75 -5.23 -16.12 7.60
C GLY A 75 -4.96 -15.41 6.28
N LEU A 76 -3.95 -14.52 6.21
CA LEU A 76 -3.51 -13.89 4.97
C LEU A 76 -2.06 -14.21 4.60
N GLY A 77 -1.12 -14.14 5.54
CA GLY A 77 0.31 -14.43 5.34
C GLY A 77 1.03 -14.53 6.68
N GLU A 78 2.29 -14.93 6.69
CA GLU A 78 3.07 -15.18 7.92
C GLU A 78 4.07 -14.06 8.21
N ASP A 79 4.36 -13.20 7.23
CA ASP A 79 5.22 -12.02 7.36
C ASP A 79 4.63 -10.81 6.61
N ILE A 80 5.07 -9.60 6.96
CA ILE A 80 4.65 -8.37 6.26
C ILE A 80 5.01 -8.44 4.76
N SER A 81 6.12 -9.09 4.42
CA SER A 81 6.55 -9.28 3.03
C SER A 81 5.63 -10.20 2.22
N ASP A 82 4.77 -11.00 2.85
CA ASP A 82 3.75 -11.79 2.14
C ASP A 82 2.54 -10.94 1.75
N LEU A 83 2.30 -9.85 2.47
CA LEU A 83 1.09 -9.05 2.31
C LEU A 83 1.07 -8.31 0.96
N PRO A 84 -0.11 -8.15 0.34
CA PRO A 84 -0.26 -7.39 -0.91
C PRO A 84 -0.28 -5.88 -0.63
N VAL A 85 0.87 -5.35 -0.20
CA VAL A 85 1.05 -3.96 0.23
C VAL A 85 2.29 -3.33 -0.42
N ALA A 86 2.24 -2.03 -0.66
CA ALA A 86 3.36 -1.26 -1.18
C ALA A 86 3.47 0.10 -0.48
N GLY A 87 4.70 0.59 -0.31
CA GLY A 87 5.02 1.91 0.20
C GLY A 87 5.30 2.88 -0.95
N ALA A 88 5.03 4.17 -0.73
CA ALA A 88 5.35 5.21 -1.70
C ALA A 88 5.77 6.53 -1.06
N ALA A 89 6.82 7.14 -1.60
CA ALA A 89 7.15 8.55 -1.36
C ALA A 89 7.38 9.27 -2.71
N PRO A 90 6.29 9.64 -3.43
CA PRO A 90 6.38 10.14 -4.80
C PRO A 90 7.17 11.46 -4.93
N GLU A 91 7.13 12.29 -3.88
CA GLU A 91 7.77 13.61 -3.82
C GLU A 91 8.69 13.68 -2.59
N TRP A 92 9.48 12.64 -2.34
CA TRP A 92 10.41 12.64 -1.22
C TRP A 92 11.45 13.77 -1.37
N MET A 93 11.89 14.32 -0.23
CA MET A 93 12.84 15.45 -0.22
C MET A 93 13.76 15.39 1.00
N SER A 94 13.19 15.25 2.20
CA SER A 94 13.98 15.28 3.44
C SER A 94 14.66 13.94 3.72
N GLU A 95 15.79 13.96 4.42
CA GLU A 95 16.49 12.76 4.93
C GLU A 95 15.56 11.85 5.76
N LYS A 96 14.59 12.43 6.47
CA LYS A 96 13.54 11.67 7.18
C LYS A 96 12.78 10.71 6.26
N ALA A 97 12.52 11.09 5.01
CA ALA A 97 11.81 10.26 4.05
C ALA A 97 12.68 9.07 3.60
N VAL A 98 14.00 9.25 3.51
CA VAL A 98 14.96 8.17 3.25
C VAL A 98 14.95 7.17 4.40
N SER A 99 15.00 7.65 5.65
CA SER A 99 14.92 6.78 6.83
C SER A 99 13.59 6.02 6.93
N ILE A 100 12.47 6.69 6.67
CA ILE A 100 11.14 6.04 6.68
C ILE A 100 11.04 4.98 5.59
N GLY A 101 11.42 5.29 4.36
CA GLY A 101 11.34 4.32 3.28
C GLY A 101 12.30 3.14 3.48
N MET A 102 13.49 3.37 4.06
CA MET A 102 14.41 2.27 4.38
C MET A 102 13.84 1.38 5.49
N TYR A 103 13.17 1.97 6.49
CA TYR A 103 12.47 1.20 7.52
C TYR A 103 11.31 0.37 6.94
N PHE A 104 10.58 0.89 5.95
CA PHE A 104 9.56 0.13 5.22
C PHE A 104 10.17 -1.04 4.44
N VAL A 105 11.25 -0.79 3.69
CA VAL A 105 11.99 -1.82 2.95
C VAL A 105 12.50 -2.90 3.90
N ALA A 106 13.14 -2.51 5.01
CA ALA A 106 13.64 -3.43 6.03
C ALA A 106 12.54 -4.20 6.76
N SER A 107 11.29 -3.75 6.69
CA SER A 107 10.12 -4.43 7.26
C SER A 107 9.36 -5.26 6.22
N GLY A 108 9.92 -5.52 5.03
CA GLY A 108 9.28 -6.36 4.02
C GLY A 108 8.45 -5.62 2.97
N VAL A 109 8.39 -4.30 2.99
CA VAL A 109 7.50 -3.54 2.10
C VAL A 109 8.24 -3.06 0.86
N TYR A 110 7.74 -3.45 -0.32
CA TYR A 110 8.16 -2.87 -1.60
C TYR A 110 7.85 -1.38 -1.63
N THR A 111 8.87 -0.54 -1.82
CA THR A 111 8.76 0.91 -1.64
C THR A 111 9.21 1.69 -2.87
N VAL A 112 8.28 2.44 -3.48
CA VAL A 112 8.52 3.23 -4.69
C VAL A 112 8.73 4.71 -4.36
N ILE A 113 9.77 5.33 -4.91
CA ILE A 113 10.03 6.77 -4.76
C ILE A 113 10.25 7.45 -6.11
N GLY A 114 9.91 8.74 -6.18
CA GLY A 114 9.88 9.49 -7.44
C GLY A 114 11.27 9.75 -8.04
N GLU A 115 12.20 10.24 -7.22
CA GLU A 115 13.58 10.49 -7.63
C GLU A 115 14.51 9.42 -7.04
N PRO A 116 15.58 9.02 -7.74
CA PRO A 116 16.52 8.04 -7.21
C PRO A 116 17.28 8.58 -6.00
N LEU A 117 17.62 7.70 -5.06
CA LEU A 117 18.56 8.03 -3.99
C LEU A 117 19.94 8.38 -4.59
N PRO A 118 20.79 9.16 -3.90
CA PRO A 118 22.14 9.52 -4.36
C PRO A 118 23.14 8.34 -4.22
N ILE A 119 22.77 7.18 -4.79
CA ILE A 119 23.51 5.91 -4.71
C ILE A 119 23.94 5.40 -6.10
N GLN A 120 23.47 6.04 -7.18
CA GLN A 120 23.67 5.58 -8.56
C GLN A 120 25.14 5.51 -9.00
N GLY A 121 26.03 6.26 -8.31
CA GLY A 121 27.48 6.16 -8.51
C GLY A 121 28.12 4.87 -7.95
N ALA A 122 27.37 4.07 -7.19
CA ALA A 122 27.78 2.80 -6.63
C ALA A 122 26.88 1.67 -7.16
N PRO A 123 27.22 1.03 -8.30
CA PRO A 123 26.37 0.02 -8.95
C PRO A 123 25.99 -1.15 -8.03
N ASN A 124 26.95 -1.66 -7.24
CA ASN A 124 26.67 -2.76 -6.31
C ASN A 124 25.67 -2.37 -5.23
N LEU A 125 25.77 -1.13 -4.69
CA LEU A 125 24.83 -0.63 -3.70
C LEU A 125 23.44 -0.41 -4.31
N THR A 126 23.40 0.15 -5.52
CA THR A 126 22.15 0.35 -6.25
C THR A 126 21.45 -0.98 -6.49
N GLN A 127 22.17 -1.97 -7.05
CA GLN A 127 21.65 -3.31 -7.28
C GLN A 127 21.17 -3.96 -5.98
N TYR A 128 21.95 -3.85 -4.91
CA TYR A 128 21.57 -4.42 -3.63
C TYR A 128 20.23 -3.83 -3.15
N LEU A 129 20.12 -2.50 -3.11
CA LEU A 129 18.93 -1.82 -2.58
C LEU A 129 17.68 -1.95 -3.49
N THR A 130 17.85 -2.17 -4.79
CA THR A 130 16.72 -2.30 -5.73
C THR A 130 16.40 -3.73 -6.13
N SER A 131 17.17 -4.72 -5.68
CA SER A 131 16.98 -6.13 -6.06
C SER A 131 17.43 -7.10 -4.98
N ASP A 132 18.73 -7.16 -4.66
CA ASP A 132 19.24 -8.29 -3.84
C ASP A 132 18.74 -8.28 -2.40
N ILE A 133 18.51 -7.10 -1.82
CA ILE A 133 17.98 -6.94 -0.46
C ILE A 133 16.61 -7.60 -0.26
N GLU A 134 15.83 -7.80 -1.32
CA GLU A 134 14.54 -8.48 -1.26
C GLU A 134 14.67 -9.92 -0.73
N LYS A 135 15.81 -10.57 -0.96
CA LYS A 135 16.09 -11.91 -0.44
C LYS A 135 16.36 -11.90 1.08
N ASP A 136 16.83 -10.78 1.60
CA ASP A 136 17.23 -10.64 3.00
C ASP A 136 16.06 -10.20 3.88
N VAL A 137 15.20 -9.31 3.37
CA VAL A 137 14.12 -8.68 4.16
C VAL A 137 12.75 -8.70 3.50
N GLY A 138 12.61 -9.23 2.29
CA GLY A 138 11.33 -9.30 1.56
C GLY A 138 10.86 -8.00 0.88
N GLY A 139 11.41 -6.86 1.28
CA GLY A 139 11.17 -5.55 0.68
C GLY A 139 12.35 -5.07 -0.17
N LYS A 140 12.10 -4.10 -1.06
CA LYS A 140 13.14 -3.44 -1.88
C LYS A 140 12.69 -2.05 -2.32
N TRP A 141 13.65 -1.24 -2.75
CA TRP A 141 13.36 0.04 -3.38
C TRP A 141 13.02 -0.09 -4.85
N ALA A 142 12.20 0.83 -5.34
CA ALA A 142 12.08 1.14 -6.76
C ALA A 142 12.05 2.65 -6.99
N PHE A 143 12.61 3.08 -8.11
CA PHE A 143 12.71 4.49 -8.49
C PHE A 143 11.94 4.72 -9.78
N GLU A 144 10.87 5.51 -9.72
CA GLU A 144 10.05 5.83 -10.89
C GLU A 144 9.42 7.21 -10.73
N ARG A 145 9.78 8.12 -11.63
CA ARG A 145 9.38 9.53 -11.60
C ARG A 145 8.00 9.76 -12.20
N ASP A 146 7.58 8.94 -13.15
CA ASP A 146 6.23 9.00 -13.70
C ASP A 146 5.23 8.43 -12.67
N PRO A 147 4.35 9.26 -12.09
CA PRO A 147 3.45 8.82 -11.02
C PRO A 147 2.43 7.77 -11.49
N VAL A 148 2.14 7.69 -12.79
CA VAL A 148 1.23 6.67 -13.35
C VAL A 148 1.96 5.34 -13.47
N LYS A 149 3.21 5.34 -13.95
CA LYS A 149 4.03 4.12 -13.99
C LYS A 149 4.36 3.62 -12.59
N ALA A 150 4.73 4.50 -11.67
CA ALA A 150 4.97 4.14 -10.27
C ALA A 150 3.74 3.48 -9.64
N ALA A 151 2.53 3.97 -9.94
CA ALA A 151 1.30 3.32 -9.50
C ALA A 151 1.09 1.95 -10.16
N GLY A 152 1.41 1.82 -11.45
CA GLY A 152 1.41 0.53 -12.16
C GLY A 152 2.33 -0.50 -11.50
N MET A 153 3.57 -0.11 -11.19
CA MET A 153 4.54 -0.99 -10.51
C MET A 153 4.04 -1.45 -9.13
N MET A 154 3.41 -0.56 -8.37
CA MET A 154 2.78 -0.94 -7.09
C MET A 154 1.61 -1.89 -7.28
N ILE A 155 0.75 -1.67 -8.27
CA ILE A 155 -0.38 -2.55 -8.57
C ILE A 155 0.13 -3.93 -8.99
N GLU A 156 1.09 -4.00 -9.91
CA GLU A 156 1.72 -5.26 -10.34
C GLU A 156 2.33 -6.02 -9.16
N HIS A 157 3.02 -5.33 -8.26
CA HIS A 157 3.54 -5.93 -7.03
C HIS A 157 2.41 -6.49 -6.15
N ILE A 158 1.39 -5.68 -5.87
CA ILE A 158 0.22 -6.07 -5.06
C ILE A 158 -0.45 -7.32 -5.66
N GLU A 159 -0.71 -7.33 -6.96
CA GLU A 159 -1.32 -8.47 -7.66
C GLU A 159 -0.43 -9.72 -7.58
N SER A 160 0.89 -9.60 -7.76
CA SER A 160 1.81 -10.74 -7.63
C SER A 160 1.79 -11.36 -6.22
N LYS A 161 1.61 -10.54 -5.17
CA LYS A 161 1.43 -11.02 -3.80
C LYS A 161 0.08 -11.69 -3.62
N ARG A 162 -1.00 -11.13 -4.20
CA ARG A 162 -2.33 -11.77 -4.19
C ARG A 162 -2.31 -13.14 -4.88
N ASP A 163 -1.58 -13.28 -5.97
CA ASP A 163 -1.38 -14.54 -6.67
C ASP A 163 -0.64 -15.57 -5.80
N ALA A 164 0.45 -15.14 -5.16
CA ALA A 164 1.24 -15.99 -4.25
C ALA A 164 0.42 -16.48 -3.05
N LEU A 165 -0.47 -15.63 -2.53
CA LEU A 165 -1.41 -15.98 -1.46
C LEU A 165 -2.63 -16.78 -1.95
N GLY A 166 -2.80 -16.94 -3.26
CA GLY A 166 -3.93 -17.68 -3.85
C GLY A 166 -5.29 -16.98 -3.73
N ILE A 167 -5.31 -15.68 -3.42
CA ILE A 167 -6.53 -14.87 -3.23
C ILE A 167 -6.93 -14.08 -4.49
N ASN A 168 -6.13 -14.17 -5.55
CA ASN A 168 -6.46 -13.57 -6.85
C ASN A 168 -7.27 -14.53 -7.73
N LYS A 169 -8.39 -15.00 -7.18
CA LYS A 169 -9.30 -15.92 -7.89
C LYS A 169 -10.65 -15.25 -7.98
N GLU A 170 -11.31 -15.39 -9.12
CA GLU A 170 -12.73 -15.05 -9.23
C GLU A 170 -13.52 -15.96 -8.31
N ALA A 171 -13.84 -15.47 -7.12
CA ALA A 171 -14.80 -16.10 -6.23
C ALA A 171 -16.19 -15.58 -6.57
N GLU A 172 -17.16 -16.49 -6.68
CA GLU A 172 -18.55 -16.12 -6.81
C GLU A 172 -18.94 -15.26 -5.60
N ARG A 173 -19.36 -14.01 -5.83
CA ARG A 173 -19.75 -13.09 -4.75
C ARG A 173 -21.03 -13.60 -4.11
N LYS A 174 -20.91 -14.39 -3.06
CA LYS A 174 -22.04 -14.75 -2.19
C LYS A 174 -22.25 -13.60 -1.20
N LEU A 175 -23.33 -12.84 -1.37
CA LEU A 175 -23.78 -11.92 -0.33
C LEU A 175 -24.23 -12.77 0.85
N TYR A 176 -23.46 -12.76 1.93
CA TYR A 176 -23.86 -13.38 3.18
C TYR A 176 -24.86 -12.47 3.90
N ASP A 177 -26.09 -12.95 4.02
CA ASP A 177 -27.11 -12.27 4.80
C ASP A 177 -26.88 -12.42 6.32
N MET A 178 -27.76 -11.84 7.13
CA MET A 178 -27.65 -11.90 8.59
C MET A 178 -27.82 -13.33 9.15
N GLU A 179 -28.50 -14.23 8.44
CA GLU A 179 -28.65 -15.62 8.85
C GLU A 179 -27.37 -16.41 8.53
N ASP A 180 -26.82 -16.22 7.33
CA ASP A 180 -25.55 -16.81 6.93
C ASP A 180 -24.41 -16.44 7.90
N ARG A 181 -24.34 -15.17 8.32
CA ARG A 181 -23.33 -14.69 9.29
C ARG A 181 -23.49 -15.31 10.68
N ARG A 182 -24.71 -15.65 11.07
CA ARG A 182 -25.00 -16.32 12.36
C ARG A 182 -24.68 -17.82 12.31
N ALA A 183 -24.68 -18.42 11.13
CA ALA A 183 -24.35 -19.82 10.91
C ALA A 183 -22.83 -20.10 10.84
N LEU A 184 -22.00 -19.06 10.71
CA LEU A 184 -20.55 -19.17 10.82
C LEU A 184 -20.16 -19.33 12.30
N THR A 185 -20.19 -20.56 12.79
CA THR A 185 -19.59 -20.93 14.08
C THR A 185 -18.07 -21.08 13.92
N PHE A 186 -17.31 -20.29 14.67
CA PHE A 186 -15.88 -20.49 14.89
C PHE A 186 -15.61 -21.64 15.86
#